data_AF-A0A9E2N1V9-F1
#
_entry.id   AF-A0A9E2N1V9-F1
#
_cell.length_a   1.000
_cell.length_b   1.000
_cell.length_c   1.000
_cell.angle_alpha   90.00
_cell.angle_beta   90.00
_cell.angle_gamma   90.00
#
_symmetry.space_group_name_H-M   'P 1'
#
loop_
_entity.id
_entity.type
_entity.pdbx_description
1 polymer ?
#
loop_
_entity_poly.entity_id
_entity_poly.type
_entity_poly.pdbx_seq_one_letter_code
_entity_poly.pdbx_strand_id
1 'polypeptide(L)' 'MPEVGTCIFTRKAAIYFGNKECFDDNKGHILMQNQPLAVCDKTAVAFKSLKGEDIYISESTYFYDGGGCC' A
#
# COMPACT_ATOMS: atom_id res chain seq x y z
N MET A 1 -8.60 -11.63 -15.90
CA MET A 1 -7.44 -11.81 -15.02
C MET A 1 -6.23 -11.26 -15.75
N PRO A 2 -5.63 -10.12 -15.37
CA PRO A 2 -4.51 -9.60 -16.12
C PRO A 2 -3.20 -10.16 -15.59
N GLU A 3 -2.21 -10.13 -16.46
CA GLU A 3 -0.77 -10.46 -16.40
C GLU A 3 0.05 -9.97 -15.17
N VAL A 4 -0.58 -9.62 -14.06
CA VAL A 4 0.05 -8.98 -12.90
C VAL A 4 0.19 -10.01 -11.80
N GLY A 5 1.43 -10.39 -11.50
CA GLY A 5 1.80 -11.45 -10.56
C GLY A 5 1.02 -11.46 -9.23
N THR A 6 1.10 -12.61 -8.57
CA THR A 6 0.40 -12.91 -7.31
C THR A 6 0.55 -11.78 -6.29
N CYS A 7 -0.56 -11.40 -5.66
CA CYS A 7 -0.54 -10.38 -4.61
C CYS A 7 0.03 -11.00 -3.33
N ILE A 8 1.33 -10.87 -3.14
CA ILE A 8 2.05 -11.36 -1.96
C ILE A 8 2.07 -10.27 -0.89
N PHE A 9 1.55 -10.57 0.29
CA PHE A 9 1.55 -9.65 1.42
C PHE A 9 2.74 -9.94 2.34
N THR A 10 3.74 -9.06 2.30
CA THR A 10 4.93 -9.11 3.17
C THR A 10 4.84 -8.11 4.34
N ARG A 11 3.60 -7.81 4.77
CA ARG A 11 3.27 -6.81 5.80
C ARG A 11 3.80 -5.39 5.54
N LYS A 12 3.77 -4.97 4.28
CA LYS A 12 3.97 -3.56 3.93
C LYS A 12 2.70 -2.77 4.23
N ALA A 13 2.88 -1.58 4.80
CA ALA A 13 1.83 -0.58 4.94
C ALA A 13 2.15 0.64 4.09
N ALA A 14 1.14 1.22 3.46
CA ALA A 14 1.22 2.50 2.78
C ALA A 14 0.52 3.56 3.63
N ILE A 15 1.17 4.71 3.83
CA ILE A 15 0.63 5.87 4.53
C ILE A 15 0.69 7.05 3.59
N TYR A 16 -0.46 7.59 3.21
CA TYR A 16 -0.54 8.85 2.48
C TYR A 16 -0.48 10.01 3.46
N PHE A 17 0.45 10.95 3.27
CA PHE A 17 0.65 12.11 4.13
C PHE A 17 0.59 13.45 3.36
N GLY A 18 0.08 13.43 2.13
CA GLY A 18 -0.12 14.64 1.33
C GLY A 18 -1.30 15.48 1.83
N ASN A 19 -1.56 16.62 1.18
CA ASN A 19 -2.52 17.62 1.68
C ASN A 19 -4.00 17.31 1.45
N LYS A 20 -4.35 16.24 0.73
CA LYS A 20 -5.74 15.86 0.47
C LYS A 20 -6.25 14.91 1.56
N GLU A 21 -7.57 14.81 1.71
CA GLU A 21 -8.21 13.85 2.63
C GLU A 21 -7.90 12.39 2.26
N CYS A 22 -7.86 12.10 0.96
CA CYS A 22 -7.54 10.78 0.45
C CYS A 22 -6.78 10.85 -0.88
N PHE A 23 -6.06 9.77 -1.16
CA PHE A 23 -5.40 9.53 -2.44
C PHE A 23 -6.04 8.30 -3.08
N ASP A 24 -6.53 8.44 -4.32
CA ASP A 24 -7.12 7.35 -5.09
C ASP A 24 -6.24 7.04 -6.32
N ASP A 25 -5.73 5.81 -6.41
CA ASP A 25 -4.91 5.36 -7.56
C ASP A 25 -5.77 5.04 -8.81
N ASN A 26 -7.10 5.19 -8.75
CA ASN A 26 -8.06 4.78 -9.77
C ASN A 26 -7.98 3.29 -10.16
N LYS A 27 -7.23 2.48 -9.41
CA LYS A 27 -7.12 1.02 -9.55
C LYS A 27 -7.78 0.27 -8.39
N GLY A 28 -8.70 0.93 -7.68
CA GLY A 28 -9.41 0.37 -6.52
C GLY A 28 -8.65 0.49 -5.19
N HIS A 29 -7.62 1.32 -5.11
CA HIS A 29 -6.92 1.63 -3.85
C HIS A 29 -7.18 3.08 -3.46
N ILE A 30 -7.76 3.27 -2.27
CA ILE A 30 -7.93 4.57 -1.63
C ILE A 30 -7.08 4.58 -0.35
N LEU A 31 -6.15 5.51 -0.27
CA LEU A 31 -5.37 5.79 0.95
C LEU A 31 -5.98 7.00 1.66
N MET A 32 -6.44 6.81 2.88
CA MET A 32 -6.85 7.91 3.74
C MET A 32 -5.62 8.62 4.29
N GLN A 33 -5.68 9.95 4.42
CA GLN A 33 -4.58 10.75 4.95
C GLN A 33 -4.21 10.28 6.36
N ASN A 34 -2.91 10.09 6.59
CA ASN A 34 -2.31 9.68 7.86
C ASN A 34 -2.87 8.37 8.42
N GLN A 35 -3.44 7.50 7.59
CA GLN A 35 -3.91 6.17 7.98
C GLN A 35 -3.09 5.09 7.25
N PRO A 36 -2.54 4.09 7.97
CA PRO A 36 -1.84 2.98 7.36
C PRO A 36 -2.83 2.02 6.67
N LEU A 37 -2.58 1.73 5.40
CA LEU A 37 -3.27 0.68 4.66
C LEU A 37 -2.32 -0.48 4.39
N ALA A 38 -2.72 -1.71 4.74
CA ALA A 38 -1.97 -2.90 4.38
C ALA A 38 -1.99 -3.12 2.87
N VAL A 39 -0.82 -3.29 2.26
CA VAL A 39 -0.66 -3.42 0.80
C VAL A 39 0.20 -4.63 0.45
N CYS A 40 -0.08 -5.26 -0.69
CA CYS A 40 0.79 -6.30 -1.23
C CYS A 40 1.97 -5.71 -2.00
N ASP A 41 2.97 -6.55 -2.27
CA ASP A 41 4.25 -6.12 -2.84
C ASP A 41 4.11 -5.37 -4.17
N LYS A 42 3.22 -5.83 -5.06
CA LYS A 42 2.96 -5.14 -6.33
C LYS A 42 2.35 -3.76 -6.15
N THR A 43 1.45 -3.58 -5.17
CA THR A 43 0.84 -2.28 -4.86
C THR A 43 1.88 -1.35 -4.26
N ALA A 44 2.75 -1.85 -3.38
CA ALA A 44 3.88 -1.10 -2.84
C ALA A 44 4.85 -0.63 -3.96
N VAL A 45 5.16 -1.48 -4.94
CA VAL A 45 5.99 -1.10 -6.11
C VAL A 45 5.28 -0.08 -7.00
N ALA A 46 3.97 -0.22 -7.21
CA ALA A 46 3.19 0.74 -7.98
C ALA A 46 3.21 2.13 -7.33
N PHE A 47 2.97 2.21 -6.01
CA PHE A 47 3.04 3.47 -5.26
C PHE A 47 4.43 4.11 -5.28
N LYS A 48 5.50 3.30 -5.19
CA LYS A 48 6.88 3.81 -5.39
C LYS A 48 7.12 4.36 -6.80
N SER A 49 6.54 3.72 -7.83
CA SER A 49 6.73 4.11 -9.24
C SER A 49 5.95 5.38 -9.62
N LEU A 50 4.85 5.67 -8.92
CA LEU A 50 4.00 6.84 -9.15
C LEU A 50 4.62 8.16 -8.68
N LYS A 51 5.88 8.17 -8.19
CA LYS A 51 6.53 9.33 -7.57
C LYS A 51 5.69 9.95 -6.45
N GLY A 52 5.10 9.11 -5.60
CA GLY A 52 4.39 9.56 -4.41
C GLY A 52 5.38 10.08 -3.37
N GLU A 53 5.88 11.32 -3.53
CA GLU A 53 6.59 12.03 -2.46
C GLU A 53 5.73 12.18 -1.20
N ASP A 54 4.41 12.01 -1.35
CA ASP A 54 3.40 12.04 -0.30
C ASP A 54 2.98 10.64 0.22
N ILE A 55 3.63 9.54 -0.20
CA ILE A 55 3.25 8.18 0.23
C ILE A 55 4.46 7.46 0.83
N TYR A 56 4.38 7.15 2.11
CA TYR A 56 5.37 6.35 2.82
C TYR A 56 5.00 4.88 2.71
N ILE A 57 5.96 4.04 2.35
CA ILE A 57 5.81 2.58 2.33
C ILE A 57 6.72 1.99 3.39
N SER A 58 6.16 1.25 4.34
CA SER A 58 6.95 0.55 5.34
C SER A 58 7.79 -0.56 4.72
N GLU A 59 8.95 -0.83 5.32
CA GLU A 59 9.74 -2.01 5.02
C GLU A 59 8.94 -3.29 5.28
N SER A 60 9.31 -4.38 4.60
CA SER A 60 8.80 -5.70 4.92
C SER A 60 9.29 -6.08 6.32
N THR A 61 8.35 -6.31 7.23
CA THR A 61 8.68 -6.95 8.50
C THR A 61 8.42 -8.44 8.33
N TYR A 62 9.45 -9.28 8.51
CA TYR A 62 9.30 -10.75 8.53
C TYR A 62 8.55 -11.25 9.77
N PHE A 63 7.99 -10.33 10.57
CA PHE A 63 7.24 -10.64 11.77
C PHE A 63 5.79 -10.96 11.40
N TYR A 64 5.46 -12.25 11.43
CA TYR A 64 4.14 -12.79 11.08
C TYR A 64 3.27 -12.92 12.35
N ASP A 65 2.53 -11.88 12.70
CA ASP A 65 1.54 -11.89 13.79
C ASP A 65 0.10 -12.04 13.25
N GLY A 66 -0.14 -13.01 12.36
CA GLY A 66 -1.50 -13.48 12.02
C GLY A 66 -2.58 -12.43 11.72
N GLY A 67 -2.21 -11.25 11.22
CA GLY A 67 -3.09 -10.07 11.17
C GLY A 67 -3.99 -10.04 9.95
N GLY A 68 -4.73 -11.12 9.70
CA GLY A 68 -5.87 -11.12 8.80
C GLY A 68 -7.12 -10.79 9.60
N CYS A 69 -7.48 -9.51 9.68
CA CYS A 69 -8.82 -9.17 10.15
C CYS A 69 -9.78 -9.37 8.97
N CYS A 70 -10.53 -10.46 9.06
CA CYS A 70 -11.80 -10.64 8.37
C CYS A 70 -12.79 -9.55 8.77
#